data_AF-A0A1Y5F4G4-F1
#
_entry.id   AF-A0A1Y5F4G4-F1
#
_cell.length_a   1.000
_cell.length_b   1.000
_cell.length_c   1.000
_cell.angle_alpha   90.00
_cell.angle_beta   90.00
_cell.angle_gamma   90.00
#
_symmetry.space_group_name_H-M   'P 1'
#
loop_
_entity.id
_entity.type
_entity.pdbx_description
1 polymer ?
#
loop_
_entity_poly.entity_id
_entity_poly.type
_entity_poly.pdbx_seq_one_letter_code
_entity_poly.pdbx_strand_id
1 'polypeptide(L)'
;MLSSYASEKLLLTLWVGGLWAIGFIAVPMAFVNLGDVSLAGNYAGQLFTAINLLGLGCGGVLIFTKIIQHKLKVKQLWRFWVLVLMVAMTLVFSMYLQPEIAELKQLAWQTEQSLTDRFSLLHDLSKNLYLLLSLFGLALVLSTDKQIQLLKTS
;
A
#
# COMPACT_ATOMS: atom_id res chain seq x y z
N MET A 1 -16.16 -9.10 20.96
CA MET A 1 -15.67 -7.71 20.82
C MET A 1 -14.14 -7.64 20.83
N LEU A 2 -13.43 -8.08 21.88
CA LEU A 2 -11.95 -8.07 21.94
C LEU A 2 -11.24 -8.74 20.75
N SER A 3 -11.73 -9.91 20.32
CA SER A 3 -11.14 -10.67 19.19
C SER A 3 -11.14 -9.89 17.86
N SER A 4 -12.16 -9.06 17.60
CA SER A 4 -12.22 -8.27 16.36
C SER A 4 -11.26 -7.08 16.35
N TYR A 5 -10.98 -6.48 17.50
CA TYR A 5 -10.04 -5.37 17.59
C TYR A 5 -8.59 -5.86 17.50
N ALA A 6 -8.30 -7.03 18.06
CA ALA A 6 -6.99 -7.65 17.96
C ALA A 6 -6.68 -8.05 16.51
N SER A 7 -7.63 -8.66 15.80
CA SER A 7 -7.44 -9.05 14.39
C SER A 7 -7.26 -7.84 13.47
N GLU A 8 -8.02 -6.75 13.67
CA GLU A 8 -7.85 -5.51 12.92
C GLU A 8 -6.44 -4.93 13.09
N LYS A 9 -5.95 -4.83 14.32
CA LYS A 9 -4.60 -4.33 14.61
C LYS A 9 -3.52 -5.23 14.02
N LEU A 10 -3.68 -6.55 14.09
CA LEU A 10 -2.73 -7.48 13.49
C LEU A 10 -2.65 -7.32 11.96
N LEU A 11 -3.80 -7.23 11.28
CA LEU A 11 -3.85 -7.02 9.84
C LEU A 11 -3.27 -5.67 9.42
N LEU A 12 -3.57 -4.60 10.17
CA LEU A 12 -2.99 -3.28 9.93
C LEU A 12 -1.48 -3.27 10.18
N THR A 13 -1.01 -3.87 11.26
CA THR A 13 0.45 -3.97 11.53
C THR A 13 1.14 -4.78 10.46
N LEU A 14 0.55 -5.88 9.99
CA LEU A 14 1.12 -6.70 8.92
C LEU A 14 1.20 -5.92 7.61
N TRP A 15 0.13 -5.24 7.21
CA TRP A 15 0.11 -4.47 5.96
C TRP A 15 0.99 -3.22 6.05
N VAL A 16 0.78 -2.37 7.04
CA VAL A 16 1.50 -1.10 7.19
C VAL A 16 2.96 -1.34 7.54
N GLY A 17 3.25 -2.28 8.45
CA GLY A 17 4.62 -2.68 8.76
C GLY A 17 5.34 -3.26 7.55
N GLY A 18 4.65 -4.09 6.74
CA GLY A 18 5.20 -4.61 5.49
C GLY A 18 5.50 -3.52 4.45
N LEU A 19 4.60 -2.53 4.29
CA LEU A 19 4.85 -1.37 3.44
C LEU A 19 6.11 -0.62 3.89
N TRP A 20 6.27 -0.39 5.19
CA TRP A 20 7.42 0.33 5.69
C TRP A 20 8.73 -0.46 5.51
N ALA A 21 8.70 -1.74 5.86
CA ALA A 21 9.86 -2.63 5.72
C ALA A 21 10.31 -2.75 4.26
N ILE A 22 9.37 -2.87 3.31
CA ILE A 22 9.72 -3.05 1.91
C ILE A 22 10.18 -1.73 1.28
N GLY A 23 9.39 -0.66 1.41
CA GLY A 23 9.66 0.60 0.73
C GLY A 23 10.86 1.37 1.28
N PHE A 24 11.09 1.35 2.59
CA PHE A 24 12.13 2.17 3.22
C PHE A 24 13.38 1.38 3.65
N ILE A 25 13.32 0.05 3.66
CA ILE A 25 14.47 -0.78 4.09
C ILE A 25 14.88 -1.74 2.98
N ALA A 26 14.01 -2.68 2.59
CA ALA A 26 14.39 -3.77 1.68
C ALA A 26 14.78 -3.25 0.28
N VAL A 27 14.00 -2.32 -0.27
CA VAL A 27 14.28 -1.75 -1.60
C VAL A 27 15.58 -0.92 -1.60
N PRO A 28 15.80 0.05 -0.70
CA PRO A 28 17.08 0.76 -0.63
C PRO A 28 18.28 -0.18 -0.42
N MET A 29 18.16 -1.17 0.45
CA MET A 29 19.20 -2.17 0.66
C MET A 29 19.50 -2.97 -0.60
N ALA A 30 18.48 -3.26 -1.42
CA ALA A 30 18.69 -3.94 -2.69
C ALA A 30 19.56 -3.10 -3.66
N PHE A 31 19.27 -1.81 -3.79
CA PHE A 31 20.06 -0.91 -4.64
C PHE A 31 21.50 -0.72 -4.16
N VAL A 32 21.75 -0.78 -2.84
CA VAL A 32 23.10 -0.69 -2.28
C VAL A 32 23.90 -1.99 -2.50
N ASN A 33 23.27 -3.16 -2.35
CA ASN A 33 24.01 -4.43 -2.26
C ASN A 33 24.12 -5.20 -3.58
N LEU A 34 23.18 -5.04 -4.52
CA LEU A 34 23.17 -5.87 -5.74
C LEU A 34 24.12 -5.38 -6.85
N GLY A 35 24.71 -4.18 -6.74
CA GLY A 35 25.71 -3.64 -7.67
C GLY A 35 25.20 -3.28 -9.08
N ASP A 36 24.15 -3.97 -9.56
CA ASP A 36 23.46 -3.72 -10.82
C ASP A 36 22.09 -3.08 -10.56
N VAL A 37 21.90 -1.88 -11.11
CA VAL A 37 20.67 -1.07 -10.98
C VAL A 37 19.46 -1.76 -11.62
N SER A 38 19.66 -2.48 -12.72
CA SER A 38 18.59 -3.21 -13.42
C SER A 38 18.13 -4.40 -12.56
N LEU A 39 19.09 -5.14 -12.02
CA LEU A 39 18.82 -6.30 -11.16
C LEU A 39 18.12 -5.86 -9.86
N ALA A 40 18.62 -4.82 -9.20
CA ALA A 40 17.98 -4.22 -8.03
C ALA A 40 16.56 -3.71 -8.34
N GLY A 41 16.37 -3.05 -9.48
CA GLY A 41 15.06 -2.57 -9.91
C GLY A 41 14.06 -3.70 -10.17
N ASN A 42 14.51 -4.85 -10.68
CA ASN A 42 13.66 -6.03 -10.90
C ASN A 42 13.28 -6.70 -9.57
N TYR A 43 14.25 -6.82 -8.65
CA TYR A 43 14.01 -7.32 -7.31
C TYR A 43 13.03 -6.43 -6.52
N ALA A 44 13.19 -5.10 -6.61
CA ALA A 44 12.25 -4.14 -6.02
C ALA A 44 10.83 -4.32 -6.57
N GLY A 45 10.69 -4.55 -7.88
CA GLY A 45 9.40 -4.86 -8.50
C GLY A 45 8.71 -6.07 -7.86
N GLN A 46 9.44 -7.17 -7.66
CA GLN A 46 8.92 -8.38 -7.02
C GLN A 46 8.48 -8.13 -5.57
N LEU A 47 9.28 -7.39 -4.80
CA LEU A 47 8.92 -7.01 -3.42
C LEU A 47 7.64 -6.18 -3.39
N PHE A 48 7.49 -5.22 -4.31
CA PHE A 48 6.27 -4.42 -4.42
C PHE A 48 5.05 -5.27 -4.82
N THR A 49 5.20 -6.24 -5.73
CA THR A 49 4.11 -7.18 -6.06
C THR A 49 3.69 -8.00 -4.85
N ALA A 50 4.64 -8.51 -4.06
CA ALA A 50 4.34 -9.29 -2.87
C ALA A 50 3.57 -8.47 -1.81
N ILE A 51 4.01 -7.24 -1.51
CA ILE A 51 3.30 -6.39 -0.54
C ILE A 51 1.96 -5.88 -1.05
N ASN A 52 1.81 -5.65 -2.36
CA ASN A 52 0.53 -5.29 -2.93
C ASN A 52 -0.48 -6.42 -2.78
N LEU A 53 -0.08 -7.67 -3.08
CA LEU A 53 -0.96 -8.83 -2.89
C LEU A 53 -1.34 -9.01 -1.42
N LEU A 54 -0.37 -8.90 -0.51
CA LEU A 54 -0.62 -8.92 0.93
C LEU A 54 -1.58 -7.81 1.35
N GLY A 55 -1.36 -6.60 0.84
CA GLY A 55 -2.16 -5.42 1.14
C GLY A 55 -3.60 -5.54 0.66
N LEU A 56 -3.81 -6.05 -0.56
CA LEU A 56 -5.15 -6.35 -1.08
C LEU A 56 -5.84 -7.42 -0.23
N GLY A 57 -5.13 -8.47 0.19
CA GLY A 57 -5.66 -9.48 1.09
C GLY A 57 -6.07 -8.90 2.45
N CYS A 58 -5.16 -8.17 3.11
CA CYS A 58 -5.43 -7.55 4.41
C CYS A 58 -6.54 -6.50 4.33
N GLY A 59 -6.47 -5.59 3.37
CA GLY A 59 -7.46 -4.55 3.13
C GLY A 59 -8.85 -5.12 2.80
N GLY A 60 -8.91 -6.18 1.99
CA GLY A 60 -10.14 -6.89 1.69
C GLY A 60 -10.81 -7.48 2.93
N VAL A 61 -10.05 -8.18 3.78
CA VAL A 61 -10.56 -8.74 5.04
C VAL A 61 -11.02 -7.62 5.99
N LEU A 62 -10.27 -6.53 6.10
CA LEU A 62 -10.62 -5.37 6.95
C LEU A 62 -11.91 -4.67 6.48
N ILE A 63 -12.06 -4.46 5.18
CA ILE A 63 -13.27 -3.87 4.60
C ILE A 63 -14.47 -4.80 4.81
N PHE A 64 -14.31 -6.10 4.52
CA PHE A 64 -15.37 -7.10 4.65
C PHE A 64 -15.86 -7.21 6.11
N THR A 65 -14.94 -7.30 7.05
CA THR A 65 -15.27 -7.36 8.49
C THR A 65 -15.99 -6.11 8.97
N LYS A 66 -15.59 -4.91 8.52
CA LYS A 66 -16.30 -3.65 8.84
C LYS A 66 -17.71 -3.59 8.26
N ILE A 67 -17.92 -4.08 7.04
CA ILE A 67 -19.25 -4.13 6.41
C ILE A 67 -20.18 -5.06 7.21
N ILE A 68 -19.71 -6.25 7.61
CA ILE A 68 -20.51 -7.19 8.41
C ILE A 68 -20.90 -6.59 9.77
N GLN A 69 -19.96 -5.93 10.45
CA GLN A 69 -20.17 -5.41 11.79
C GLN A 69 -21.07 -4.16 11.83
N HIS A 70 -20.89 -3.23 10.89
CA HIS A 70 -21.55 -1.92 10.93
C HIS A 70 -22.65 -1.75 9.87
N LYS A 71 -22.80 -2.69 8.94
CA LYS A 71 -23.79 -2.67 7.85
C LYS A 71 -23.81 -1.30 7.14
N LEU A 72 -24.98 -0.70 6.97
CA LEU A 72 -25.14 0.60 6.30
C LEU A 72 -24.45 1.77 7.03
N LYS A 73 -24.22 1.67 8.34
CA LYS A 73 -23.55 2.73 9.12
C LYS A 73 -22.04 2.80 8.84
N VAL A 74 -21.46 1.80 8.16
CA VAL A 74 -20.02 1.78 7.82
C VAL A 74 -19.61 2.98 6.97
N LYS A 75 -20.52 3.50 6.13
CA LYS A 75 -20.27 4.66 5.25
C LYS A 75 -20.02 5.96 6.01
N GLN A 76 -20.44 6.03 7.27
CA GLN A 76 -20.21 7.18 8.15
C GLN A 76 -18.82 7.14 8.82
N LEU A 77 -18.14 6.00 8.77
CA LEU A 77 -16.82 5.83 9.40
C LEU A 77 -15.72 6.31 8.45
N TRP A 78 -15.00 7.36 8.83
CA TRP A 78 -13.89 7.87 8.03
C TRP A 78 -12.81 6.80 7.79
N ARG A 79 -12.53 5.94 8.78
CA ARG A 79 -11.56 4.83 8.69
C ARG A 79 -11.91 3.84 7.57
N PHE A 80 -13.21 3.64 7.30
CA PHE A 80 -13.64 2.77 6.20
C PHE A 80 -13.26 3.36 4.85
N TRP A 81 -13.50 4.66 4.65
CA TRP A 81 -13.12 5.34 3.41
C TRP A 81 -11.61 5.39 3.19
N VAL A 82 -10.83 5.56 4.26
CA VAL A 82 -9.36 5.46 4.15
C VAL A 82 -8.92 4.05 3.78
N LEU A 83 -9.50 3.01 4.36
CA LEU A 83 -9.21 1.62 3.95
C LEU A 83 -9.55 1.37 2.48
N VAL A 84 -10.72 1.82 2.03
CA VAL A 84 -11.15 1.70 0.62
C VAL A 84 -10.21 2.46 -0.30
N LEU A 85 -9.82 3.69 0.07
CA LEU A 85 -8.87 4.50 -0.68
C LEU A 85 -7.50 3.81 -0.77
N MET A 86 -6.98 3.28 0.34
CA MET A 86 -5.72 2.55 0.37
C MET A 86 -5.75 1.32 -0.55
N VAL A 87 -6.83 0.52 -0.49
CA VAL A 87 -7.00 -0.64 -1.37
C VAL A 87 -7.07 -0.20 -2.84
N ALA A 88 -7.81 0.87 -3.14
CA ALA A 88 -7.90 1.40 -4.50
C ALA A 88 -6.54 1.89 -5.01
N MET A 89 -5.76 2.61 -4.19
CA MET A 89 -4.40 3.04 -4.52
C MET A 89 -3.47 1.85 -4.76
N THR A 90 -3.54 0.80 -3.92
CA THR A 90 -2.76 -0.43 -4.11
C THR A 90 -3.13 -1.13 -5.42
N LEU A 91 -4.41 -1.11 -5.80
CA LEU A 91 -4.89 -1.72 -7.04
C LEU A 91 -4.40 -0.93 -8.26
N VAL A 92 -4.46 0.41 -8.22
CA VAL A 92 -3.87 1.28 -9.27
C VAL A 92 -2.37 1.06 -9.36
N PHE A 93 -1.67 0.98 -8.23
CA PHE A 93 -0.23 0.71 -8.22
C PHE A 93 0.08 -0.64 -8.89
N SER A 94 -0.67 -1.70 -8.53
CA SER A 94 -0.42 -3.05 -9.02
C SER A 94 -0.84 -3.27 -10.48
N MET A 95 -1.93 -2.64 -10.93
CA MET A 95 -2.51 -2.90 -12.25
C MET A 95 -2.13 -1.87 -13.31
N TYR A 96 -1.63 -0.69 -12.92
CA TYR A 96 -1.26 0.37 -13.86
C TYR A 96 0.23 0.73 -13.75
N LEU A 97 0.70 1.15 -12.57
CA LEU A 97 2.09 1.62 -12.42
C LEU A 97 3.12 0.49 -12.63
N GLN A 98 2.91 -0.66 -11.99
CA GLN A 98 3.81 -1.80 -12.12
C GLN A 98 3.97 -2.33 -13.56
N PRO A 99 2.90 -2.64 -14.32
CA PRO A 99 3.05 -3.16 -15.67
C PRO A 99 3.68 -2.14 -16.62
N GLU A 100 3.28 -0.87 -16.54
CA GLU A 100 3.88 0.19 -17.37
C GLU A 100 5.38 0.35 -17.13
N ILE A 101 5.83 0.34 -15.87
CA ILE A 101 7.26 0.38 -15.55
C ILE A 101 7.97 -0.88 -16.06
N ALA A 102 7.32 -2.05 -15.99
CA ALA A 102 7.89 -3.29 -16.49
C ALA A 102 8.05 -3.29 -18.02
N GLU A 103 7.08 -2.74 -18.75
CA GLU A 103 7.15 -2.56 -20.20
C GLU A 103 8.28 -1.61 -20.61
N LEU A 104 8.41 -0.47 -19.92
CA LEU A 104 9.50 0.46 -20.17
C LEU A 104 10.87 -0.19 -19.98
N LYS A 105 11.03 -1.06 -18.97
CA LYS A 105 12.28 -1.80 -18.74
C LYS A 105 12.62 -2.81 -19.85
N GLN A 106 11.63 -3.30 -20.60
CA GLN A 106 11.87 -4.18 -21.75
C GLN A 106 12.32 -3.41 -22.99
N LEU A 107 12.01 -2.11 -23.05
CA LEU A 107 12.49 -1.20 -24.08
C LEU A 107 13.89 -0.69 -23.72
N ALA A 108 14.60 -0.12 -24.69
CA ALA A 108 15.90 0.54 -24.47
C ALA A 108 15.73 1.91 -23.76
N TRP A 109 14.99 1.93 -22.65
CA TRP A 109 14.53 3.15 -21.99
C TRP A 109 15.66 4.06 -21.53
N GLN A 110 16.86 3.51 -21.28
CA GLN A 110 18.05 4.25 -20.86
C GLN A 110 18.77 4.95 -22.03
N THR A 111 18.47 4.57 -23.28
CA THR A 111 19.13 5.11 -24.48
C THR A 111 18.29 6.19 -25.15
N GLU A 112 16.96 6.13 -25.01
CA GLU A 112 16.04 7.12 -25.57
C GLU A 112 15.52 8.08 -24.49
N GLN A 113 15.75 9.38 -24.71
CA GLN A 113 15.39 10.43 -23.76
C GLN A 113 13.88 10.43 -23.43
N SER A 114 13.02 10.26 -24.42
CA SER A 114 11.55 10.22 -24.24
C SER A 114 11.10 9.09 -23.31
N LEU A 115 11.74 7.92 -23.41
CA LEU A 115 11.47 6.77 -22.56
C LEU A 115 12.06 6.95 -21.15
N THR A 116 13.24 7.58 -21.03
CA THR A 116 13.84 7.93 -19.74
C THR A 116 12.96 8.92 -18.96
N ASP A 117 12.44 9.94 -19.64
CA ASP A 117 11.54 10.92 -19.05
C ASP A 117 10.24 10.26 -18.58
N ARG A 118 9.64 9.40 -19.42
CA ARG A 118 8.43 8.64 -19.05
C ARG A 118 8.68 7.71 -17.86
N PHE A 119 9.81 7.00 -17.83
CA PHE A 119 10.19 6.15 -16.70
C PHE A 119 10.30 6.98 -15.41
N SER A 120 10.98 8.14 -15.48
CA SER A 120 11.18 9.02 -14.34
C SER A 120 9.84 9.53 -13.79
N LEU A 121 8.93 9.96 -14.66
CA LEU A 121 7.59 10.39 -14.28
C LEU A 121 6.79 9.28 -13.58
N LEU A 122 6.78 8.06 -14.14
CA LEU A 122 6.07 6.93 -13.55
C LEU A 122 6.71 6.49 -12.23
N HIS A 123 8.04 6.53 -12.13
CA HIS A 123 8.78 6.20 -10.92
C HIS A 123 8.47 7.18 -9.79
N ASP A 124 8.51 8.49 -10.07
CA ASP A 124 8.20 9.54 -9.10
C ASP A 124 6.73 9.49 -8.66
N LEU A 125 5.81 9.25 -9.59
CA LEU A 125 4.40 9.04 -9.28
C LEU A 125 4.23 7.83 -8.35
N SER A 126 4.91 6.72 -8.64
CA SER A 126 4.88 5.50 -7.82
C SER A 126 5.40 5.75 -6.41
N LYS A 127 6.53 6.46 -6.28
CA LYS A 127 7.12 6.83 -4.99
C LYS A 127 6.16 7.68 -4.15
N ASN A 128 5.56 8.70 -4.74
CA ASN A 128 4.62 9.58 -4.05
C ASN A 128 3.34 8.84 -3.65
N LEU A 129 2.82 7.99 -4.53
CA LEU A 129 1.65 7.15 -4.24
C LEU A 129 1.94 6.19 -3.08
N TYR A 130 3.12 5.58 -3.07
CA TYR A 130 3.57 4.69 -1.99
C TYR A 130 3.69 5.43 -0.65
N LEU A 131 4.27 6.62 -0.66
CA LEU A 131 4.40 7.46 0.54
C LEU A 131 3.02 7.82 1.10
N LEU A 132 2.09 8.26 0.26
CA LEU A 132 0.71 8.55 0.67
C LEU A 132 0.03 7.31 1.27
N LEU A 133 0.20 6.15 0.64
CA LEU A 133 -0.32 4.88 1.14
C LEU A 133 0.26 4.55 2.53
N SER A 134 1.57 4.74 2.74
CA SER A 134 2.24 4.57 4.03
C SER A 134 1.72 5.52 5.11
N LEU A 135 1.44 6.79 4.76
CA LEU A 135 0.89 7.78 5.69
C LEU A 135 -0.54 7.45 6.10
N PHE A 136 -1.39 7.05 5.14
CA PHE A 136 -2.75 6.60 5.45
C PHE A 136 -2.75 5.35 6.33
N GLY A 137 -1.85 4.40 6.05
CA GLY A 137 -1.64 3.23 6.90
C GLY A 137 -1.29 3.61 8.33
N LEU A 138 -0.31 4.50 8.52
CA LEU A 138 0.05 5.03 9.83
C LEU A 138 -1.13 5.71 10.53
N ALA A 139 -1.88 6.55 9.83
CA ALA A 139 -3.06 7.21 10.38
C ALA A 139 -4.11 6.20 10.87
N LEU A 140 -4.29 5.08 10.16
CA LEU A 140 -5.19 4.00 10.58
C LEU A 140 -4.69 3.20 11.79
N VAL A 141 -3.36 3.02 11.91
CA VAL A 141 -2.72 2.34 13.05
C VAL A 141 -2.77 3.20 14.31
N LEU A 142 -2.52 4.50 14.19
CA LEU A 142 -2.51 5.45 15.31
C LEU A 142 -3.93 5.83 15.75
N SER A 143 -4.90 5.78 14.85
CA SER A 143 -6.30 5.99 15.19
C SER A 143 -6.95 4.71 15.74
N THR A 144 -7.85 4.88 16.69
CA THR A 144 -8.75 3.81 17.16
C THR A 144 -10.18 4.31 16.97
N ASP A 145 -11.12 3.42 16.61
CA ASP A 145 -12.55 3.75 16.56
C ASP A 145 -13.07 4.08 17.97
N LYS A 146 -12.78 5.31 18.44
CA LYS A 146 -13.18 5.83 19.76
C LYS A 146 -14.64 6.32 19.78
N GLN A 147 -15.27 6.46 18.61
CA GLN A 147 -16.55 7.16 18.46
C GLN A 147 -17.80 6.38 18.93
N ILE A 148 -17.74 5.06 19.13
CA ILE A 148 -18.94 4.30 19.56
C ILE A 148 -19.03 4.19 21.10
N GLN A 149 -17.94 4.38 21.84
CA GLN A 149 -17.99 4.29 23.30
C GLN A 149 -18.66 5.50 23.96
N LEU A 150 -18.53 6.70 23.38
CA LEU A 150 -19.14 7.93 23.93
C LEU A 150 -20.67 8.00 23.75
N LEU A 151 -21.23 7.30 22.75
CA LEU A 151 -22.68 7.24 22.53
C LEU A 151 -23.38 6.14 23.35
N LYS A 152 -22.63 5.30 24.07
CA LYS A 152 -23.19 4.27 24.96
C LYS A 152 -23.27 4.73 26.43
N THR A 153 -22.77 5.93 26.72
CA THR A 153 -22.66 6.51 28.06
C THR A 153 -23.43 7.82 28.24
N SER A 154 -24.18 8.27 27.23
CA SER A 154 -25.12 9.40 27.29
C SER A 154 -26.54 8.92 27.07
#